data_AF-A0A194PRS3-F1
#
_entry.id   AF-A0A194PRS3-F1
#
_cell.length_a   1.000
_cell.length_b   1.000
_cell.length_c   1.000
_cell.angle_alpha   90.00
_cell.angle_beta   90.00
_cell.angle_gamma   90.00
#
_symmetry.space_group_name_H-M   'P 1'
#
loop_
_entity.id
_entity.type
_entity.pdbx_description
1 polymer ?
#
loop_
_entity_poly.entity_id
_entity_poly.type
_entity_poly.pdbx_seq_one_letter_code
_entity_poly.pdbx_strand_id
1 'polypeptide(L)'
;MFNGASNIPNETLSVLRWVIPDIKKADYKNLTFNEIIMIQNFGLDYHLSDEQLSAIADRVRKDFASKEPEDYTVYDLKALRNILCGFNASEIQKIHPSAYKEASYEIGQLKCKPDVMKAFASLAVHYKAFGPAENWTDSTIRKIGEVTKYLPKNITQSYL
;
A
#
# COMPACT_ATOMS: atom_id res chain seq x y z
N MET A 1 -22.06 -16.48 0.52
CA MET A 1 -21.07 -15.54 -0.04
C MET A 1 -20.48 -14.72 1.10
N PHE A 2 -19.18 -14.47 1.10
CA PHE A 2 -18.54 -13.63 2.11
C PHE A 2 -18.75 -12.16 1.73
N ASN A 3 -19.41 -11.37 2.59
CA ASN A 3 -19.78 -9.98 2.29
C ASN A 3 -18.66 -8.97 2.63
N GLY A 4 -17.39 -9.39 2.56
CA GLY A 4 -16.22 -8.57 2.89
C GLY A 4 -15.07 -9.39 3.48
N ALA A 5 -13.84 -8.87 3.36
CA ALA A 5 -12.62 -9.55 3.80
C ALA A 5 -12.61 -9.88 5.31
N SER A 6 -13.29 -9.07 6.13
CA SER A 6 -13.44 -9.29 7.58
C SER A 6 -14.32 -10.49 7.94
N ASN A 7 -15.13 -10.97 6.99
CA ASN A 7 -16.11 -12.05 7.20
C ASN A 7 -15.68 -13.35 6.53
N ILE A 8 -14.44 -13.41 6.02
CA ILE A 8 -13.86 -14.65 5.48
C ILE A 8 -13.34 -15.47 6.67
N PRO A 9 -13.82 -16.72 6.88
CA PRO A 9 -13.35 -17.59 7.94
C PRO A 9 -11.84 -17.80 7.86
N ASN A 10 -11.20 -17.98 9.02
CA ASN A 10 -9.75 -18.18 9.11
C ASN A 10 -9.28 -19.41 8.32
N GLU A 11 -10.12 -20.44 8.21
CA GLU A 11 -9.84 -21.65 7.43
C GLU A 11 -9.74 -21.30 5.94
N THR A 12 -10.67 -20.48 5.42
CA THR A 12 -10.65 -20.01 4.03
C THR A 12 -9.48 -19.08 3.77
N LEU A 13 -9.17 -18.16 4.70
CA LEU A 13 -7.98 -17.30 4.61
C LEU A 13 -6.69 -18.12 4.60
N SER A 14 -6.64 -19.21 5.36
CA SER A 14 -5.49 -20.12 5.39
C SER A 14 -5.29 -20.81 4.05
N VAL A 15 -6.36 -21.33 3.42
CA VAL A 15 -6.28 -21.90 2.07
C VAL A 15 -5.80 -20.85 1.06
N LEU A 16 -6.35 -19.64 1.11
CA LEU A 16 -5.92 -18.55 0.22
C LEU A 16 -4.44 -18.20 0.41
N ARG A 17 -3.93 -18.21 1.65
CA ARG A 17 -2.50 -17.99 1.95
C ARG A 17 -1.57 -19.03 1.34
N TRP A 18 -2.04 -20.26 1.13
CA TRP A 18 -1.26 -21.30 0.44
C TRP A 18 -1.37 -21.19 -1.06
N VAL A 19 -2.58 -20.92 -1.59
CA VAL A 19 -2.82 -20.93 -3.04
C VAL A 19 -2.29 -19.68 -3.73
N ILE A 20 -2.47 -18.50 -3.15
CA ILE A 20 -2.13 -17.22 -3.79
C ILE A 20 -0.64 -17.12 -4.15
N PRO A 21 0.31 -17.48 -3.28
CA PRO A 21 1.74 -17.46 -3.62
C PRO A 21 2.13 -18.41 -4.76
N ASP A 22 1.42 -19.52 -4.94
CA ASP A 22 1.67 -20.52 -6.00
C ASP A 22 1.17 -20.06 -7.39
N ILE A 23 0.37 -18.99 -7.46
CA ILE A 23 -0.08 -18.41 -8.72
C ILE A 23 1.11 -17.78 -9.44
N LYS A 24 1.35 -18.17 -10.69
CA LYS A 24 2.45 -17.61 -11.48
C LYS A 24 2.11 -16.18 -11.88
N LYS A 25 3.15 -15.35 -12.01
CA LYS A 25 3.06 -13.98 -12.54
C LYS A 25 2.20 -13.87 -13.81
N ALA A 26 2.36 -14.81 -14.74
CA ALA A 26 1.63 -14.82 -16.01
C ALA A 26 0.12 -14.97 -15.81
N ASP A 27 -0.31 -15.69 -14.77
CA ASP A 27 -1.71 -15.98 -14.49
C ASP A 27 -2.41 -14.78 -13.86
N TYR A 28 -1.70 -13.94 -13.09
CA TYR A 28 -2.23 -12.66 -12.60
C TYR A 28 -2.68 -11.73 -13.72
N LYS A 29 -2.07 -11.84 -14.91
CA LYS A 29 -2.49 -11.05 -16.08
C LYS A 29 -3.90 -11.39 -16.54
N ASN A 30 -4.46 -12.53 -16.12
CA ASN A 30 -5.82 -12.95 -16.47
C ASN A 30 -6.85 -12.64 -15.37
N LEU A 31 -6.42 -12.09 -14.23
CA LEU A 31 -7.33 -11.63 -13.18
C LEU A 31 -7.85 -10.23 -13.49
N THR A 32 -9.08 -9.95 -13.06
CA THR A 32 -9.76 -8.67 -13.28
C THR A 32 -10.04 -7.98 -11.95
N PHE A 33 -9.46 -6.81 -11.72
CA PHE A 33 -9.59 -6.06 -10.45
C PHE A 33 -10.61 -4.91 -10.56
N ASN A 34 -11.84 -5.21 -10.97
CA ASN A 34 -12.93 -4.24 -11.10
C ASN A 34 -13.72 -4.03 -9.79
N GLU A 35 -13.69 -5.00 -8.89
CA GLU A 35 -14.40 -4.95 -7.61
C GLU A 35 -13.45 -4.65 -6.45
N ILE A 36 -13.86 -3.73 -5.57
CA ILE A 36 -13.11 -3.36 -4.37
C ILE A 36 -12.84 -4.55 -3.45
N ILE A 37 -13.73 -5.55 -3.41
CA ILE A 37 -13.56 -6.75 -2.59
C ILE A 37 -12.36 -7.58 -3.09
N MET A 38 -12.17 -7.70 -4.41
CA MET A 38 -11.01 -8.39 -4.95
C MET A 38 -9.72 -7.66 -4.56
N ILE A 39 -9.69 -6.34 -4.72
CA ILE A 39 -8.53 -5.51 -4.35
C ILE A 39 -8.22 -5.63 -2.86
N GLN A 40 -9.25 -5.54 -2.00
CA GLN A 40 -9.09 -5.68 -0.55
C GLN A 40 -8.47 -7.03 -0.18
N ASN A 41 -8.91 -8.12 -0.81
CA ASN A 41 -8.37 -9.45 -0.54
C ASN A 41 -6.90 -9.54 -0.96
N PHE A 42 -6.58 -9.20 -2.22
CA PHE A 42 -5.18 -9.24 -2.72
C PHE A 42 -4.26 -8.21 -2.07
N GLY A 43 -4.80 -7.18 -1.41
CA GLY A 43 -4.03 -6.24 -0.59
C GLY A 43 -3.54 -6.83 0.74
N LEU A 44 -4.07 -7.97 1.18
CA LEU A 44 -3.56 -8.67 2.37
C LEU A 44 -2.11 -9.14 2.16
N ASP A 45 -1.39 -9.32 3.27
CA ASP A 45 -0.02 -9.85 3.22
C ASP A 45 -0.06 -11.36 3.00
N TYR A 46 0.15 -11.76 1.74
CA TYR A 46 0.34 -13.14 1.31
C TYR A 46 1.83 -13.46 1.05
N HIS A 47 2.76 -12.58 1.44
CA HIS A 47 4.20 -12.72 1.14
C HIS A 47 4.50 -12.91 -0.35
N LEU A 48 3.77 -12.18 -1.20
CA LEU A 48 3.98 -12.18 -2.64
C LEU A 48 5.33 -11.56 -3.01
N SER A 49 5.95 -12.09 -4.06
CA SER A 49 7.17 -11.49 -4.63
C SER A 49 6.89 -10.13 -5.27
N ASP A 50 7.92 -9.28 -5.38
CA ASP A 50 7.85 -7.99 -6.08
C ASP A 50 7.29 -8.13 -7.51
N GLU A 51 7.63 -9.23 -8.20
CA GLU A 51 7.12 -9.50 -9.54
C GLU A 51 5.62 -9.79 -9.58
N GLN A 52 5.11 -10.54 -8.60
CA GLN A 52 3.68 -10.82 -8.46
C GLN A 52 2.92 -9.56 -8.08
N LEU A 53 3.43 -8.78 -7.12
CA LEU A 53 2.85 -7.50 -6.72
C LEU A 53 2.82 -6.48 -7.87
N SER A 54 3.89 -6.41 -8.66
CA SER A 54 3.94 -5.56 -9.85
C SER A 54 2.91 -5.99 -10.90
N ALA A 55 2.74 -7.29 -11.14
CA ALA A 55 1.71 -7.79 -12.06
C ALA A 55 0.28 -7.49 -11.57
N ILE A 56 0.02 -7.60 -10.28
CA ILE A 56 -1.27 -7.24 -9.68
C ILE A 56 -1.50 -5.72 -9.79
N ALA A 57 -0.50 -4.91 -9.46
CA ALA A 57 -0.57 -3.45 -9.57
C ALA A 57 -0.86 -3.00 -11.01
N ASP A 58 -0.25 -3.65 -12.01
CA ASP A 58 -0.53 -3.41 -13.43
C ASP A 58 -1.99 -3.68 -13.80
N ARG A 59 -2.59 -4.72 -13.21
CA ARG A 59 -4.00 -5.04 -13.42
C ARG A 59 -4.92 -4.07 -12.70
N VAL A 60 -4.61 -3.73 -11.44
CA VAL A 60 -5.36 -2.72 -10.68
C VAL A 60 -5.42 -1.39 -11.43
N ARG A 61 -4.32 -0.90 -11.97
CA ARG A 61 -4.32 0.35 -12.76
C ARG A 61 -5.26 0.30 -13.97
N LYS A 62 -5.37 -0.86 -14.61
CA LYS A 62 -6.23 -1.06 -15.80
C LYS A 62 -7.70 -1.24 -15.44
N ASP A 63 -7.96 -1.98 -14.37
CA ASP A 63 -9.30 -2.49 -14.08
C ASP A 63 -10.03 -1.68 -13.00
N PHE A 64 -9.30 -0.99 -12.11
CA PHE A 64 -9.86 -0.35 -10.92
C PHE A 64 -10.49 1.01 -11.25
N ALA A 65 -11.66 0.97 -11.87
CA ALA A 65 -12.46 2.14 -12.24
C ALA A 65 -11.69 3.21 -13.04
N SER A 66 -10.62 2.82 -13.74
CA SER A 66 -9.71 3.73 -14.47
C SER A 66 -9.12 4.86 -13.60
N LYS A 67 -8.96 4.63 -12.29
CA LYS A 67 -8.35 5.59 -11.36
C LYS A 67 -6.83 5.57 -11.49
N GLU A 68 -6.24 6.77 -11.55
CA GLU A 68 -4.79 6.95 -11.42
C GLU A 68 -4.41 7.17 -9.94
N PRO A 69 -3.12 7.04 -9.55
CA PRO A 69 -2.70 7.23 -8.17
C PRO A 69 -3.11 8.56 -7.54
N GLU A 70 -3.18 9.63 -8.34
CA GLU A 70 -3.65 10.95 -7.94
C GLU A 70 -5.12 10.94 -7.48
N ASP A 71 -5.94 10.03 -8.01
CA ASP A 71 -7.39 9.90 -7.76
C ASP A 71 -7.71 8.94 -6.61
N TYR A 72 -6.71 8.23 -6.07
CA TYR A 72 -6.94 7.27 -4.99
C TYR A 72 -7.39 7.96 -3.71
N THR A 73 -8.58 7.57 -3.26
CA THR A 73 -9.15 7.99 -1.99
C THR A 73 -8.50 7.24 -0.82
N VAL A 74 -8.77 7.68 0.40
CA VAL A 74 -8.37 6.94 1.62
C VAL A 74 -8.88 5.49 1.61
N TYR A 75 -10.09 5.23 1.11
CA TYR A 75 -10.66 3.89 1.04
C TYR A 75 -9.94 3.00 0.03
N ASP A 76 -9.53 3.59 -1.10
CA ASP A 76 -8.76 2.88 -2.13
C ASP A 76 -7.39 2.48 -1.58
N LEU A 77 -6.67 3.40 -0.94
CA LEU A 77 -5.35 3.13 -0.35
C LEU A 77 -5.41 2.05 0.75
N LYS A 78 -6.44 2.10 1.60
CA LYS A 78 -6.69 1.09 2.64
C LYS A 78 -7.09 -0.28 2.08
N ALA A 79 -7.65 -0.32 0.87
CA ALA A 79 -7.90 -1.58 0.17
C ALA A 79 -6.63 -2.14 -0.45
N LEU A 80 -5.85 -1.29 -1.14
CA LEU A 80 -4.67 -1.67 -1.90
C LEU A 80 -3.56 -2.29 -1.04
N ARG A 81 -3.22 -1.70 0.11
CA ARG A 81 -2.23 -2.24 1.08
C ARG A 81 -0.97 -2.80 0.39
N ASN A 82 -0.69 -4.10 0.47
CA ASN A 82 0.53 -4.70 -0.10
C ASN A 82 0.62 -4.56 -1.63
N ILE A 83 -0.50 -4.39 -2.33
CA ILE A 83 -0.49 -4.10 -3.77
C ILE A 83 0.28 -2.81 -4.06
N LEU A 84 0.26 -1.83 -3.13
CA LEU A 84 1.03 -0.59 -3.27
C LEU A 84 2.55 -0.83 -3.35
N CYS A 85 3.06 -1.95 -2.81
CA CYS A 85 4.48 -2.30 -2.97
C CYS A 85 4.86 -2.68 -4.41
N GLY A 86 3.87 -3.03 -5.24
CA GLY A 86 4.04 -3.28 -6.68
C GLY A 86 4.06 -2.02 -7.54
N PHE A 87 3.84 -0.84 -6.95
CA PHE A 87 3.93 0.45 -7.63
C PHE A 87 5.40 0.90 -7.69
N ASN A 88 5.72 1.75 -8.65
CA ASN A 88 7.01 2.42 -8.69
C ASN A 88 6.99 3.72 -7.86
N ALA A 89 8.17 4.23 -7.53
CA ALA A 89 8.29 5.42 -6.68
C ALA A 89 7.55 6.66 -7.24
N SER A 90 7.57 6.85 -8.56
CA SER A 90 6.90 7.99 -9.21
C SER A 90 5.38 7.90 -9.10
N GLU A 91 4.81 6.69 -9.21
CA GLU A 91 3.38 6.47 -9.01
C GLU A 91 2.97 6.68 -7.55
N ILE A 92 3.79 6.25 -6.60
CA ILE A 92 3.53 6.52 -5.18
C ILE A 92 3.52 8.02 -4.91
N GLN A 93 4.50 8.77 -5.44
CA GLN A 93 4.59 10.22 -5.24
C GLN A 93 3.41 11.02 -5.80
N LYS A 94 2.65 10.43 -6.72
CA LYS A 94 1.43 11.02 -7.28
C LYS A 94 0.23 10.92 -6.34
N ILE A 95 0.23 9.99 -5.38
CA ILE A 95 -0.86 9.84 -4.40
C ILE A 95 -1.08 11.16 -3.67
N HIS A 96 -2.34 11.61 -3.59
CA HIS A 96 -2.64 12.85 -2.91
C HIS A 96 -2.21 12.79 -1.43
N PRO A 97 -1.36 13.71 -0.93
CA PRO A 97 -0.77 13.58 0.41
C PRO A 97 -1.79 13.55 1.56
N SER A 98 -2.96 14.18 1.39
CA SER A 98 -4.03 14.10 2.39
C SER A 98 -4.66 12.70 2.47
N ALA A 99 -4.85 12.02 1.33
CA ALA A 99 -5.33 10.63 1.32
C ALA A 99 -4.29 9.69 1.94
N TYR A 100 -3.00 9.90 1.61
CA TYR A 100 -1.89 9.21 2.26
C TYR A 100 -1.92 9.39 3.79
N LYS A 101 -2.10 10.63 4.28
CA LYS A 101 -2.14 10.93 5.72
C LYS A 101 -3.21 10.11 6.43
N GLU A 102 -4.41 10.03 5.87
CA GLU A 102 -5.53 9.29 6.45
C GLU A 102 -5.38 7.77 6.37
N ALA A 103 -4.68 7.26 5.35
CA ALA A 103 -4.34 5.85 5.18
C ALA A 103 -2.96 5.47 5.79
N SER A 104 -2.29 6.41 6.47
CA SER A 104 -0.91 6.26 6.90
C SER A 104 -0.69 5.09 7.84
N TYR A 105 -1.67 4.74 8.68
CA TYR A 105 -1.56 3.61 9.60
C TYR A 105 -1.47 2.27 8.87
N GLU A 106 -2.25 2.07 7.81
CA GLU A 106 -2.19 0.88 6.98
C GLU A 106 -0.92 0.85 6.12
N ILE A 107 -0.54 1.99 5.54
CA ILE A 107 0.67 2.13 4.72
C ILE A 107 1.94 1.96 5.56
N GLY A 108 1.94 2.46 6.80
CA GLY A 108 3.05 2.36 7.74
C GLY A 108 3.36 0.95 8.21
N GLN A 109 2.50 -0.03 7.91
CA GLN A 109 2.76 -1.45 8.18
C GLN A 109 3.41 -2.18 7.01
N LEU A 110 3.49 -1.55 5.83
CA LEU A 110 4.00 -2.18 4.61
C LEU A 110 5.53 -2.30 4.65
N LYS A 111 6.03 -3.40 4.08
CA LYS A 111 7.46 -3.68 3.92
C LYS A 111 7.81 -3.78 2.45
N CYS A 112 7.74 -2.64 1.75
CA CYS A 112 8.06 -2.57 0.34
C CYS A 112 9.57 -2.41 0.09
N LYS A 113 9.97 -2.49 -1.18
CA LYS A 113 11.32 -2.13 -1.62
C LYS A 113 11.71 -0.68 -1.23
N PRO A 114 13.01 -0.40 -0.99
CA PRO A 114 13.46 0.88 -0.43
C PRO A 114 13.08 2.14 -1.22
N ASP A 115 13.00 2.08 -2.55
CA ASP A 115 12.59 3.19 -3.40
C ASP A 115 11.11 3.58 -3.17
N VAL A 116 10.23 2.59 -3.05
CA VAL A 116 8.81 2.79 -2.72
C VAL A 116 8.65 3.34 -1.30
N MET A 117 9.40 2.80 -0.33
CA MET A 117 9.34 3.30 1.04
C MET A 117 9.83 4.75 1.16
N LYS A 118 10.85 5.14 0.39
CA LYS A 118 11.29 6.55 0.28
C LYS A 118 10.23 7.44 -0.36
N ALA A 119 9.48 6.93 -1.34
CA ALA A 119 8.38 7.66 -1.95
C ALA A 119 7.26 7.93 -0.92
N PHE A 120 6.87 6.94 -0.12
CA PHE A 120 5.95 7.15 1.01
C PHE A 120 6.50 8.14 2.04
N ALA A 121 7.80 8.07 2.35
CA ALA A 121 8.44 9.02 3.26
C ALA A 121 8.36 10.46 2.72
N SER A 122 8.51 10.65 1.41
CA SER A 122 8.35 11.96 0.77
C SER A 122 6.92 12.50 0.87
N LEU A 123 5.90 11.65 0.76
CA LEU A 123 4.51 12.04 1.01
C LEU A 123 4.27 12.41 2.47
N ALA A 124 4.87 11.68 3.41
CA ALA A 124 4.70 11.92 4.85
C ALA A 124 5.10 13.33 5.25
N VAL A 125 6.26 13.80 4.75
CA VAL A 125 6.80 15.14 5.04
C VAL A 125 6.15 16.26 4.24
N HIS A 126 5.26 15.93 3.30
CA HIS A 126 4.54 16.93 2.52
C HIS A 126 3.59 17.73 3.42
N TYR A 127 3.47 19.05 3.19
CA TYR A 127 2.67 19.96 4.04
C TYR A 127 1.18 19.60 4.12
N LYS A 128 0.61 19.01 3.06
CA LYS A 128 -0.76 18.47 3.04
C LYS A 128 -0.95 17.14 3.78
N ALA A 129 0.13 16.50 4.21
CA ALA A 129 0.13 15.30 5.03
C ALA A 129 0.47 15.67 6.49
N PHE A 130 1.67 15.34 6.97
CA PHE A 130 2.11 15.66 8.33
C PHE A 130 3.04 16.88 8.39
N GLY A 131 3.52 17.36 7.23
CA GLY A 131 4.45 18.49 7.17
C GLY A 131 5.85 18.15 7.72
N PRO A 132 6.66 19.16 8.05
CA PRO A 132 8.05 18.99 8.49
C PRO A 132 8.15 18.07 9.70
N ALA A 133 9.08 17.12 9.67
CA ALA A 133 9.11 16.06 10.68
C ALA A 133 9.52 16.53 12.06
N GLU A 134 10.17 17.69 12.18
CA GLU A 134 10.54 18.33 13.44
C GLU A 134 9.31 18.64 14.32
N ASN A 135 8.13 18.71 13.71
CA ASN A 135 6.86 18.95 14.41
C ASN A 135 6.07 17.65 14.68
N TRP A 136 6.65 16.49 14.37
CA TRP A 136 5.95 15.23 14.54
C TRP A 136 5.91 14.81 16.01
N THR A 137 4.73 14.36 16.41
CA THR A 137 4.49 13.73 17.72
C THR A 137 4.71 12.23 17.64
N ASP A 138 4.88 11.57 18.79
CA ASP A 138 4.92 10.09 18.86
C ASP A 138 3.70 9.43 18.20
N SER A 139 2.54 10.09 18.27
CA SER A 139 1.33 9.62 17.60
C SER A 139 1.48 9.61 16.07
N THR A 140 2.17 10.61 15.52
CA THR A 140 2.50 10.67 14.10
C THR A 140 3.49 9.56 13.75
N ILE A 141 4.59 9.43 14.50
CA ILE A 141 5.61 8.39 14.32
C ILE A 141 4.98 6.98 14.33
N ARG A 142 4.09 6.70 15.28
CA ARG A 142 3.36 5.41 15.35
C ARG A 142 2.47 5.17 14.13
N LYS A 143 1.83 6.20 13.57
CA LYS A 143 1.00 6.05 12.36
C LYS A 143 1.84 5.75 11.13
N ILE A 144 2.95 6.47 10.94
CA ILE A 144 3.79 6.28 9.74
C ILE A 144 4.67 5.02 9.81
N GLY A 145 4.90 4.46 11.00
CA GLY A 145 5.44 3.10 11.18
C GLY A 145 6.76 2.86 10.44
N GLU A 146 6.82 1.81 9.62
CA GLU A 146 7.98 1.40 8.82
C GLU A 146 8.52 2.50 7.90
N VAL A 147 7.67 3.46 7.49
CA VAL A 147 8.08 4.59 6.65
C VAL A 147 9.11 5.50 7.34
N THR A 148 9.11 5.56 8.68
CA THR A 148 10.08 6.35 9.48
C THR A 148 11.54 6.04 9.13
N LYS A 149 11.83 4.77 8.82
CA LYS A 149 13.19 4.29 8.49
C LYS A 149 13.72 4.85 7.17
N TYR A 150 12.86 5.45 6.37
CA TYR A 150 13.15 5.93 5.02
C TYR A 150 13.01 7.45 4.88
N LEU A 151 12.86 8.17 6.00
CA LEU A 151 12.85 9.63 5.98
C LEU A 151 14.14 10.19 5.37
N PRO A 152 14.05 11.31 4.64
CA PRO A 152 15.23 12.01 4.13
C PRO A 152 16.29 12.24 5.22
N LYS A 153 17.56 12.02 4.88
CA LYS A 153 18.67 12.06 5.85
C LYS A 153 18.84 13.41 6.57
N ASN A 154 18.39 14.50 5.96
CA ASN A 154 18.40 15.83 6.55
C ASN A 154 17.36 16.01 7.68
N ILE A 155 16.50 15.01 7.91
CA ILE A 155 15.40 15.04 8.87
C ILE A 155 15.66 14.07 10.06
N THR A 156 16.56 13.09 9.91
CA THR A 156 16.74 11.98 10.86
C THR A 156 17.67 12.26 12.05
N GLN A 157 18.27 13.45 12.16
CA GLN A 157 19.17 13.81 13.26
C GLN A 157 18.48 14.17 14.59
N SER A 158 17.15 14.33 14.62
CA SER A 158 16.41 14.73 15.82
C SER A 158 15.64 13.60 16.52
N TYR A 159 15.64 12.37 15.98
CA TYR A 159 14.77 11.27 16.44
C TYR A 159 15.48 9.92 16.67
N LEU A 160 16.82 9.89 16.63
CA LEU A 160 17.67 8.77 17.04
C LEU A 160 18.57 9.21 18.20
#